data_AF-A0A853FK12-F1
#
_entry.id   AF-A0A853FK12-F1
#
_cell.length_a   1.000
_cell.length_b   1.000
_cell.length_c   1.000
_cell.angle_alpha   90.00
_cell.angle_beta   90.00
_cell.angle_gamma   90.00
#
_symmetry.space_group_name_H-M   'P 1'
#
loop_
_entity.id
_entity.type
_entity.pdbx_description
1 polymer ?
#
loop_
_entity_poly.entity_id
_entity_poly.type
_entity_poly.pdbx_seq_one_letter_code
_entity_poly.pdbx_strand_id
1 'polypeptide(L)'
;MTARIALALLWLAALLGALLVTEAYFWVHDADGYPLLLPPDRSSVYPPVVAIYSATIAPLLAALYFRPFAPPASAPRGKALNRLALALTGFYNALLLYLLAQGFWHRGIGIEEIVSQAKQAALLLGFLVVPVNAYYFGIKGKAGED
;
A
#
# COMPACT_ATOMS: atom_id res chain seq x y z
N MET A 1 15.87 -6.05 -13.56
CA MET A 1 14.63 -5.33 -13.19
C MET A 1 15.00 -4.12 -12.35
N THR A 2 14.63 -2.91 -12.77
CA THR A 2 14.95 -1.66 -12.06
C THR A 2 14.19 -1.61 -10.73
N ALA A 3 14.84 -1.14 -9.65
CA ALA A 3 14.25 -0.99 -8.31
C ALA A 3 12.84 -0.37 -8.32
N ARG A 4 12.63 0.63 -9.21
CA ARG A 4 11.35 1.28 -9.48
C ARG A 4 10.24 0.30 -9.86
N ILE A 5 10.52 -0.64 -10.76
CA ILE A 5 9.53 -1.62 -11.21
C ILE A 5 9.20 -2.58 -10.05
N ALA A 6 10.20 -2.99 -9.27
CA ALA A 6 9.98 -3.89 -8.15
C ALA A 6 9.10 -3.24 -7.07
N LEU A 7 9.38 -1.98 -6.72
CA LEU A 7 8.53 -1.20 -5.81
C LEU A 7 7.12 -0.99 -6.38
N ALA A 8 6.98 -0.71 -7.68
CA ALA A 8 5.68 -0.57 -8.33
C ALA A 8 4.83 -1.84 -8.20
N LEU A 9 5.41 -2.99 -8.55
CA LEU A 9 4.73 -4.27 -8.45
C LEU A 9 4.39 -4.62 -7.01
N LEU A 10 5.26 -4.30 -6.05
CA LEU A 10 5.00 -4.52 -4.64
C LEU A 10 3.79 -3.72 -4.15
N TRP A 11 3.67 -2.45 -4.53
CA TRP A 11 2.52 -1.62 -4.20
C TRP A 11 1.22 -2.10 -4.87
N LEU A 12 1.28 -2.47 -6.16
CA LEU A 12 0.12 -3.00 -6.88
C LEU A 12 -0.34 -4.35 -6.32
N ALA A 13 0.60 -5.25 -6.03
CA ALA A 13 0.31 -6.54 -5.42
C ALA A 13 -0.29 -6.38 -4.02
N ALA A 14 0.19 -5.42 -3.23
CA ALA A 14 -0.37 -5.14 -1.91
C ALA A 14 -1.79 -4.58 -1.99
N LEU A 15 -2.09 -3.66 -2.92
CA LEU A 15 -3.45 -3.20 -3.16
C LEU A 15 -4.37 -4.36 -3.54
N LEU A 16 -3.94 -5.21 -4.49
CA LEU A 16 -4.73 -6.37 -4.89
C LEU A 16 -4.95 -7.34 -3.71
N GLY A 17 -3.91 -7.59 -2.92
CA GLY A 17 -4.01 -8.39 -1.69
C GLY A 17 -5.01 -7.79 -0.70
N ALA A 18 -5.00 -6.47 -0.50
CA ALA A 18 -5.92 -5.79 0.40
C ALA A 18 -7.38 -5.90 -0.07
N LEU A 19 -7.62 -5.77 -1.38
CA LEU A 19 -8.94 -5.97 -1.97
C LEU A 19 -9.40 -7.43 -1.85
N LEU A 20 -8.52 -8.40 -2.08
CA LEU A 20 -8.84 -9.82 -1.93
C LEU A 20 -9.14 -10.19 -0.47
N VAL A 21 -8.37 -9.66 0.49
CA VAL A 21 -8.65 -9.81 1.92
C VAL A 21 -10.00 -9.22 2.28
N THR A 22 -10.32 -8.04 1.75
CA THR A 22 -11.60 -7.37 1.97
C THR A 22 -12.76 -8.18 1.39
N GLU A 23 -12.63 -8.65 0.15
CA GLU A 23 -13.65 -9.48 -0.52
C GLU A 23 -13.81 -10.83 0.17
N ALA A 24 -12.75 -11.40 0.76
CA ALA A 24 -12.82 -12.66 1.48
C ALA A 24 -13.77 -12.61 2.70
N TYR A 25 -14.00 -11.43 3.30
CA TYR A 25 -15.00 -11.28 4.38
C TYR A 25 -16.43 -11.57 3.93
N PHE A 26 -16.74 -11.46 2.63
CA PHE A 26 -18.04 -11.86 2.12
C PHE A 26 -18.29 -13.37 2.23
N TRP A 27 -17.23 -14.17 2.13
CA TRP A 27 -17.32 -15.64 2.13
C TRP A 27 -17.20 -16.23 3.54
N VAL A 28 -16.80 -15.42 4.52
CA VAL A 28 -16.65 -15.84 5.91
C VAL A 28 -17.89 -15.44 6.68
N HIS A 29 -18.43 -16.40 7.44
CA HIS A 29 -19.62 -16.22 8.25
C HIS A 29 -19.24 -16.10 9.73
N ASP A 30 -20.01 -15.33 10.48
CA ASP A 30 -19.91 -15.20 11.93
C ASP A 30 -20.42 -16.47 12.65
N ALA A 31 -20.51 -16.39 13.99
CA ALA A 31 -20.99 -17.50 14.80
C ALA A 31 -22.49 -17.82 14.56
N ASP A 32 -23.25 -16.84 14.08
CA ASP A 32 -24.68 -16.91 13.83
C ASP A 32 -25.00 -17.30 12.37
N GLY A 33 -23.96 -17.47 11.53
CA GLY A 33 -24.09 -17.88 10.14
C GLY A 33 -24.36 -16.72 9.17
N TYR A 34 -24.20 -15.46 9.60
CA TYR A 34 -24.28 -14.29 8.72
C TYR A 34 -22.90 -13.95 8.16
N PRO A 35 -22.79 -13.50 6.89
CA PRO A 35 -21.51 -13.08 6.33
C PRO A 35 -20.97 -11.86 7.07
N LEU A 36 -19.66 -11.85 7.33
CA LEU A 36 -18.97 -10.75 8.03
C LEU A 36 -19.02 -9.42 7.26
N LEU A 37 -19.25 -9.48 5.95
CA LEU A 37 -19.51 -8.32 5.10
C LEU A 37 -20.72 -8.58 4.22
N LEU A 38 -21.76 -7.75 4.35
CA LEU A 38 -22.94 -7.83 3.51
C LEU A 38 -22.66 -7.20 2.12
N PRO A 39 -23.31 -7.70 1.05
CA PRO A 39 -23.21 -7.09 -0.29
C PRO A 39 -23.38 -5.57 -0.37
N PRO A 40 -24.39 -4.94 0.26
CA PRO A 40 -24.56 -3.48 0.18
C PRO A 40 -23.39 -2.71 0.81
N ASP A 41 -22.79 -3.25 1.87
CA ASP A 41 -21.72 -2.59 2.65
C ASP A 41 -20.38 -2.62 1.93
N ARG A 42 -20.22 -3.45 0.89
CA ARG A 42 -19.01 -3.46 0.06
C ARG A 42 -18.68 -2.07 -0.49
N SER A 43 -19.71 -1.31 -0.86
CA SER A 43 -19.56 0.03 -1.44
C SER A 43 -19.00 1.06 -0.46
N SER A 44 -19.21 0.89 0.85
CA SER A 44 -18.65 1.76 1.88
C SER A 44 -17.25 1.33 2.32
N VAL A 45 -16.92 0.04 2.23
CA VAL A 45 -15.64 -0.53 2.67
C VAL A 45 -14.53 -0.39 1.62
N TYR A 46 -14.84 -0.49 0.33
CA TYR A 46 -13.80 -0.38 -0.72
C TYR A 46 -13.10 0.98 -0.81
N PRO A 47 -13.80 2.13 -0.80
CA PRO A 47 -13.17 3.44 -0.90
C PRO A 47 -12.07 3.71 0.14
N PRO A 48 -12.26 3.45 1.45
CA PRO A 48 -11.19 3.66 2.42
C PRO A 48 -10.00 2.71 2.23
N VAL A 49 -10.23 1.45 1.83
CA VAL A 49 -9.13 0.52 1.51
C VAL A 49 -8.32 1.04 0.31
N VAL A 50 -8.98 1.47 -0.75
CA VAL A 50 -8.32 2.07 -1.93
C VAL A 50 -7.57 3.35 -1.55
N ALA A 51 -8.14 4.19 -0.66
CA ALA A 51 -7.53 5.43 -0.22
C ALA A 51 -6.17 5.24 0.50
N ILE A 52 -5.98 4.10 1.19
CA ILE A 52 -4.69 3.76 1.83
C ILE A 52 -3.56 3.68 0.78
N TYR A 53 -3.86 3.17 -0.41
CA TYR A 53 -2.86 2.88 -1.43
C TYR A 53 -2.79 3.95 -2.54
N SER A 54 -3.91 4.62 -2.84
CA SER A 54 -4.03 5.54 -3.99
C SER A 54 -3.05 6.71 -3.93
N ALA A 55 -2.82 7.27 -2.74
CA ALA A 55 -1.87 8.36 -2.51
C ALA A 55 -0.42 7.99 -2.89
N THR A 56 -0.09 6.69 -2.86
CA THR A 56 1.24 6.20 -3.22
C THR A 56 1.29 5.67 -4.65
N ILE A 57 0.26 4.93 -5.09
CA ILE A 57 0.22 4.31 -6.42
C ILE A 57 0.09 5.37 -7.52
N ALA A 58 -0.73 6.41 -7.32
CA ALA A 58 -0.93 7.45 -8.34
C ALA A 58 0.37 8.16 -8.75
N PRO A 59 1.19 8.72 -7.84
CA PRO A 59 2.47 9.33 -8.22
C PRO A 59 3.47 8.31 -8.76
N LEU A 60 3.42 7.05 -8.30
CA LEU A 60 4.28 5.98 -8.78
C LEU A 60 4.00 5.65 -10.25
N LEU A 61 2.72 5.45 -10.62
CA LEU A 61 2.29 5.25 -12.00
C LEU A 61 2.61 6.47 -12.87
N ALA A 62 2.36 7.68 -12.37
CA ALA A 62 2.72 8.91 -13.08
C ALA A 62 4.23 8.96 -13.36
N ALA A 63 5.07 8.60 -12.38
CA ALA A 63 6.52 8.56 -12.56
C ALA A 63 6.99 7.49 -13.56
N LEU A 64 6.27 6.37 -13.69
CA LEU A 64 6.57 5.31 -14.65
C LEU A 64 6.18 5.69 -16.08
N TYR A 65 5.01 6.29 -16.28
CA TYR A 65 4.47 6.66 -17.59
C TYR A 65 5.06 7.97 -18.12
N PHE A 66 5.02 9.04 -17.34
CA PHE A 66 5.48 10.36 -17.78
C PHE A 66 6.99 10.53 -17.66
N ARG A 67 7.66 9.62 -16.93
CA ARG A 67 9.10 9.70 -16.60
C ARG A 67 9.57 11.13 -16.30
N PRO A 68 8.89 11.91 -15.45
CA PRO A 68 9.22 13.32 -15.31
C PRO A 68 10.62 13.54 -14.67
N PHE A 69 11.26 12.48 -14.15
CA PHE A 69 12.50 12.57 -13.39
C PHE A 69 13.59 11.61 -13.88
N ALA A 70 14.81 12.13 -13.96
CA ALA A 70 16.00 11.36 -14.28
C ALA A 70 16.24 10.23 -13.25
N PRO A 71 16.73 9.05 -13.66
CA PRO A 71 17.14 8.00 -12.73
C PRO A 71 18.25 8.50 -11.79
N PRO A 72 18.25 8.16 -10.50
CA PRO A 72 19.39 8.43 -9.64
C PRO A 72 20.64 7.73 -10.19
N ALA A 73 21.79 8.44 -10.17
CA ALA A 73 23.06 7.91 -10.65
C ALA A 73 23.43 6.61 -9.90
N SER A 74 23.94 5.63 -10.65
CA SER A 74 24.27 4.28 -10.16
C SER A 74 25.49 4.31 -9.22
N ALA A 75 25.31 4.74 -7.97
CA ALA A 75 26.32 4.62 -6.94
C ALA A 75 26.26 3.23 -6.27
N PRO A 76 27.39 2.66 -5.79
CA PRO A 76 27.40 1.40 -5.05
C PRO A 76 26.53 1.40 -3.78
N ARG A 77 26.28 2.58 -3.18
CA ARG A 77 25.26 2.79 -2.12
C ARG A 77 23.83 2.44 -2.58
N GLY A 78 23.56 2.43 -3.88
CA GLY A 78 22.24 2.17 -4.46
C GLY A 78 21.73 0.75 -4.25
N LYS A 79 22.60 -0.27 -4.12
CA LYS A 79 22.15 -1.65 -3.87
C LYS A 79 21.64 -1.87 -2.44
N ALA A 80 22.36 -1.34 -1.45
CA ALA A 80 21.95 -1.45 -0.04
C ALA A 80 20.68 -0.65 0.23
N LEU A 81 20.61 0.60 -0.27
CA LEU A 81 19.41 1.43 -0.18
C LEU A 81 18.21 0.81 -0.90
N ASN A 82 18.42 0.12 -2.04
CA ASN A 82 17.34 -0.59 -2.73
C ASN A 82 16.80 -1.77 -1.89
N ARG A 83 17.68 -2.55 -1.27
CA ARG A 83 17.25 -3.63 -0.38
C ARG A 83 16.48 -3.09 0.82
N LEU A 84 16.96 -2.00 1.43
CA LEU A 84 16.28 -1.35 2.54
C LEU A 84 14.91 -0.80 2.12
N ALA A 85 14.82 -0.17 0.95
CA ALA A 85 13.58 0.32 0.38
C ALA A 85 12.55 -0.80 0.20
N LEU A 86 12.94 -1.90 -0.45
CA LEU A 86 12.07 -3.06 -0.63
C LEU A 86 11.66 -3.68 0.70
N ALA A 87 12.57 -3.76 1.68
CA ALA A 87 12.28 -4.29 3.01
C ALA A 87 11.27 -3.41 3.76
N LEU A 88 11.45 -2.07 3.76
CA LEU A 88 10.53 -1.13 4.42
C LEU A 88 9.16 -1.13 3.76
N THR A 89 9.10 -1.10 2.43
CA THR A 89 7.83 -1.19 1.70
C THR A 89 7.17 -2.55 1.91
N GLY A 90 7.93 -3.64 1.94
CA GLY A 90 7.40 -4.98 2.20
C GLY A 90 6.83 -5.08 3.61
N PHE A 91 7.56 -4.62 4.62
CA PHE A 91 7.12 -4.58 6.01
C PHE A 91 5.84 -3.75 6.19
N TYR A 92 5.81 -2.54 5.62
CA TYR A 92 4.64 -1.66 5.66
C TYR A 92 3.39 -2.36 5.08
N ASN A 93 3.51 -2.95 3.89
CA ASN A 93 2.38 -3.62 3.24
C ASN A 93 1.96 -4.91 3.96
N ALA A 94 2.91 -5.69 4.46
CA ALA A 94 2.62 -6.90 5.23
C ALA A 94 1.84 -6.57 6.51
N LEU A 95 2.21 -5.48 7.21
CA LEU A 95 1.50 -5.04 8.40
C LEU A 95 0.09 -4.55 8.07
N LEU A 96 -0.11 -3.80 6.98
CA LEU A 96 -1.45 -3.40 6.57
C LEU A 96 -2.33 -4.58 6.18
N LEU A 97 -1.79 -5.56 5.46
CA LEU A 97 -2.52 -6.78 5.13
C LEU A 97 -2.86 -7.59 6.38
N TYR A 98 -1.94 -7.68 7.33
CA TYR A 98 -2.18 -8.32 8.63
C TYR A 98 -3.34 -7.63 9.38
N LEU A 99 -3.31 -6.30 9.48
CA LEU A 99 -4.39 -5.54 10.13
C LEU A 99 -5.72 -5.76 9.42
N LEU A 100 -5.74 -5.70 8.09
CA LEU A 100 -6.96 -5.94 7.32
C LEU A 100 -7.48 -7.38 7.47
N ALA A 101 -6.60 -8.36 7.67
CA ALA A 101 -6.97 -9.76 7.85
C ALA A 101 -7.39 -10.11 9.30
N GLN A 102 -7.24 -9.18 10.26
CA GLN A 102 -7.38 -9.50 11.68
C GLN A 102 -8.79 -10.01 12.07
N GLY A 103 -9.82 -9.61 11.33
CA GLY A 103 -11.19 -10.03 11.55
C GLY A 103 -11.45 -11.52 11.28
N PHE A 104 -10.56 -12.20 10.55
CA PHE A 104 -10.65 -13.65 10.37
C PHE A 104 -10.31 -14.43 11.66
N TRP A 105 -9.54 -13.83 12.57
CA TRP A 105 -9.17 -14.46 13.84
C TRP A 105 -9.91 -13.85 15.04
N HIS A 106 -10.33 -12.58 14.94
CA HIS A 106 -11.01 -11.85 16.01
C HIS A 106 -12.47 -11.58 15.65
N ARG A 107 -13.36 -12.53 16.01
CA ARG A 107 -14.79 -12.52 15.66
C ARG A 107 -15.65 -11.44 16.36
N GLY A 108 -15.03 -10.44 16.98
CA GLY A 108 -15.73 -9.37 17.72
C GLY A 108 -15.51 -7.96 17.16
N ILE A 109 -14.70 -7.80 16.12
CA ILE A 109 -14.35 -6.48 15.56
C ILE A 109 -15.04 -6.35 14.21
N GLY A 110 -15.83 -5.28 14.03
CA GLY A 110 -16.49 -4.98 12.76
C GLY A 110 -15.48 -4.58 11.68
N ILE A 111 -15.77 -4.91 10.42
CA ILE A 111 -14.89 -4.61 9.29
C ILE A 111 -14.57 -3.12 9.14
N GLU A 112 -15.52 -2.24 9.44
CA GLU A 112 -15.32 -0.78 9.41
C GLU A 112 -14.24 -0.33 10.40
N GLU A 113 -14.25 -0.91 11.61
CA GLU A 113 -13.25 -0.62 12.63
C GLU A 113 -11.88 -1.16 12.22
N ILE A 114 -11.82 -2.37 11.65
CA ILE A 114 -10.59 -2.96 11.11
C ILE A 114 -9.98 -2.04 10.04
N VAL A 115 -10.79 -1.57 9.10
CA VAL A 115 -10.34 -0.67 8.03
C VAL A 115 -9.91 0.68 8.58
N SER A 116 -10.61 1.22 9.59
CA SER A 116 -10.22 2.44 10.28
C SER A 116 -8.85 2.31 10.95
N GLN A 117 -8.60 1.20 11.65
CA GLN A 117 -7.31 0.91 12.29
C GLN A 117 -6.20 0.77 11.23
N ALA A 118 -6.45 0.05 10.14
CA ALA A 118 -5.50 -0.08 9.04
C ALA A 118 -5.15 1.29 8.42
N LYS A 119 -6.13 2.17 8.26
CA LYS A 119 -5.92 3.55 7.77
C LYS A 119 -5.08 4.38 8.74
N GLN A 120 -5.33 4.29 10.04
CA GLN A 120 -4.53 4.99 11.04
C GLN A 120 -3.08 4.49 11.06
N ALA A 121 -2.88 3.18 10.99
CA ALA A 121 -1.55 2.58 10.89
C ALA A 121 -0.81 3.03 9.62
N ALA A 122 -1.52 3.08 8.48
CA ALA A 122 -0.97 3.59 7.22
C ALA A 122 -0.46 5.03 7.34
N LEU A 123 -1.24 5.91 7.98
CA LEU A 123 -0.84 7.30 8.23
C LEU A 123 0.39 7.38 9.15
N LEU A 124 0.38 6.65 10.26
CA LEU A 124 1.46 6.65 11.25
C LEU A 124 2.76 6.07 10.69
N LEU A 125 2.69 5.09 9.80
CA LEU A 125 3.85 4.41 9.22
C LEU A 125 4.24 4.97 7.86
N GLY A 126 3.49 5.93 7.32
CA GLY A 126 3.77 6.56 6.04
C GLY A 126 5.18 7.13 5.96
N PHE A 127 5.73 7.65 7.07
CA PHE A 127 7.10 8.17 7.11
C PHE A 127 8.18 7.13 6.77
N LEU A 128 7.91 5.83 6.90
CA LEU A 128 8.86 4.77 6.55
C LEU A 128 9.01 4.62 5.04
N VAL A 129 7.92 4.83 4.29
CA VAL A 129 7.85 4.53 2.85
C VAL A 129 7.82 5.79 1.98
N VAL A 130 7.33 6.92 2.49
CA VAL A 130 7.28 8.19 1.75
C VAL A 130 8.67 8.65 1.29
N PRO A 131 9.73 8.69 2.13
CA PRO A 131 11.06 9.11 1.69
C PRO A 131 11.67 8.15 0.67
N VAL A 132 11.41 6.84 0.81
CA VAL A 132 11.83 5.81 -0.14
C VAL A 132 11.17 6.04 -1.49
N ASN A 133 9.85 6.22 -1.49
CA ASN A 133 9.09 6.48 -2.70
C ASN A 133 9.53 7.81 -3.34
N ALA A 134 9.80 8.85 -2.55
CA ALA A 134 10.36 10.11 -3.04
C ALA A 134 11.78 9.94 -3.63
N TYR A 135 12.64 9.10 -3.06
CA TYR A 135 13.97 8.86 -3.62
C TYR A 135 13.91 8.12 -4.97
N TYR A 136 13.06 7.10 -5.08
CA TYR A 136 12.98 6.26 -6.28
C TYR A 136 12.07 6.82 -7.38
N PHE A 137 10.99 7.52 -7.02
CA PHE A 137 9.97 8.03 -7.94
C PHE A 137 9.85 9.56 -7.92
N GLY A 138 10.59 10.24 -7.04
CA GLY A 138 10.35 11.64 -6.73
C GLY A 138 11.08 12.66 -7.58
N ILE A 139 10.48 13.84 -7.43
CA ILE A 139 10.54 15.05 -8.19
C ILE A 139 11.89 15.74 -7.99
N LYS A 140 12.85 15.55 -8.90
CA LYS A 140 13.78 16.67 -9.13
C LYS A 140 12.95 17.74 -9.82
N GLY A 141 12.57 18.78 -9.08
CA GLY A 141 12.39 20.08 -9.72
C GLY A 141 13.67 20.32 -10.52
N LYS A 142 13.56 20.76 -11.78
CA LYS A 142 14.71 21.23 -12.54
C LYS A 142 15.51 22.16 -11.62
N ALA A 143 16.62 21.69 -11.09
CA ALA A 143 17.55 22.54 -10.37
C ALA A 143 18.29 23.29 -11.47
N GLY A 144 17.96 24.57 -11.64
CA GLY A 144 18.70 25.55 -12.43
C GLY A 144 18.94 25.15 -13.89
N GLU A 145 18.05 25.58 -14.78
CA GLU A 145 18.53 26.19 -16.03
C GLU A 145 18.85 27.65 -15.67
N ASP A 146 20.04 27.88 -15.11
CA ASP A 146 20.73 29.17 -15.14
C ASP A 146 21.87 29.06 -16.16
#